data_AF-A0A0G0XQ01-F1
#
_entry.id   AF-A0A0G0XQ01-F1
#
_cell.length_a   1.000
_cell.length_b   1.000
_cell.length_c   1.000
_cell.angle_alpha   90.00
_cell.angle_beta   90.00
_cell.angle_gamma   90.00
#
_symmetry.space_group_name_H-M   'P 1'
#
loop_
_entity.id
_entity.type
_entity.pdbx_description
1 polymer ?
#
loop_
_entity_poly.entity_id
_entity_poly.type
_entity_poly.pdbx_seq_one_letter_code
_entity_poly.pdbx_strand_id
1 'polypeptide(L)'
;MPVALPMARCLAWPVAPMLHTKAFWLTANIAVPSLILVLVPYMVPPVVGYAALLGSRKPLPHRRHVEHIITHTHTLLSSIMNKKWQILPKISQKFREQFPEIPEVVLQLLHNRGLIGQTQIDEFLNPDYSQDVHNPGLFRNMSKAVERIFQAIEKNELIIIHGDYDADGVCAAVILYSTLKELGAKHLDVFLPDRELEGYGVNKDTIELLIASGAKLIITCDCGISNKAEVELAQKNNVDVIITDHHTTTCFCNYPSKNPERNLSRQRTFRRRSGFQTGAGVNKRI
;
A
#
# COMPACT_ATOMS: atom_id res chain seq x y z
N MET A 1 52.17 -17.96 -23.57
CA MET A 1 51.99 -16.50 -23.72
C MET A 1 50.58 -16.23 -24.20
N PRO A 2 49.74 -15.55 -23.41
CA PRO A 2 48.56 -14.90 -23.94
C PRO A 2 48.67 -13.38 -23.76
N VAL A 3 48.46 -12.68 -24.86
CA VAL A 3 48.38 -11.22 -24.99
C VAL A 3 46.96 -10.81 -24.60
N ALA A 4 46.82 -9.88 -23.65
CA ALA A 4 45.56 -9.22 -23.33
C ALA A 4 45.65 -7.74 -23.76
N LEU A 5 44.72 -7.33 -24.61
CA LEU A 5 44.49 -5.97 -25.09
C LEU A 5 43.80 -5.08 -24.02
N PRO A 6 43.90 -3.75 -24.16
CA PRO A 6 43.69 -2.79 -23.08
C PRO A 6 42.24 -2.31 -22.92
N MET A 7 41.93 -1.86 -21.71
CA MET A 7 40.71 -1.13 -21.36
C MET A 7 40.63 0.21 -22.11
N ALA A 8 39.52 0.45 -22.79
CA ALA A 8 39.10 1.77 -23.24
C ALA A 8 37.90 2.22 -22.40
N ARG A 9 38.05 3.33 -21.66
CA ARG A 9 36.93 4.12 -21.13
C ARG A 9 36.87 5.43 -21.89
N CYS A 10 35.71 5.70 -22.48
CA CYS A 10 35.40 6.88 -23.26
C CYS A 10 35.44 8.17 -22.44
N LEU A 11 36.31 9.06 -22.93
CA LEU A 11 36.20 10.51 -23.12
C LEU A 11 34.95 11.22 -22.57
N ALA A 12 35.23 12.24 -21.76
CA ALA A 12 34.36 13.38 -21.45
C ALA A 12 34.55 14.51 -22.48
N TRP A 13 33.48 15.24 -22.79
CA TRP A 13 33.53 16.62 -23.33
C TRP A 13 32.21 17.37 -22.98
N PRO A 14 32.12 18.73 -23.04
CA PRO A 14 31.53 19.54 -21.97
C PRO A 14 30.49 20.58 -22.51
N VAL A 15 30.07 21.54 -21.65
CA VAL A 15 29.45 22.90 -21.86
C VAL A 15 28.81 23.25 -23.22
N ALA A 16 27.66 23.93 -23.40
CA ALA A 16 26.88 24.92 -22.63
C ALA A 16 25.54 25.19 -23.39
N PRO A 17 24.65 26.12 -22.96
CA PRO A 17 23.24 26.21 -23.36
C PRO A 17 22.98 27.10 -24.58
N MET A 18 21.83 26.91 -25.26
CA MET A 18 21.32 27.90 -26.22
C MET A 18 19.79 27.85 -26.35
N LEU A 19 19.16 28.96 -25.97
CA LEU A 19 17.83 29.39 -26.42
C LEU A 19 17.86 29.62 -27.93
N HIS A 20 16.81 29.22 -28.66
CA HIS A 20 16.11 30.08 -29.63
C HIS A 20 14.77 29.47 -30.05
N THR A 21 13.79 30.35 -30.11
CA THR A 21 12.40 30.23 -30.53
C THR A 21 12.23 29.84 -32.01
N LYS A 22 11.12 29.14 -32.31
CA LYS A 22 10.22 29.46 -33.44
C LYS A 22 8.88 28.72 -33.29
N ALA A 23 7.82 29.51 -33.19
CA ALA A 23 6.43 29.09 -33.20
C ALA A 23 5.95 28.87 -34.65
N PHE A 24 4.97 27.97 -34.85
CA PHE A 24 3.88 28.21 -35.80
C PHE A 24 2.59 27.53 -35.33
N TRP A 25 1.49 28.21 -35.65
CA TRP A 25 0.17 28.12 -35.07
C TRP A 25 -0.74 27.12 -35.79
N LEU A 26 -1.65 26.49 -35.05
CA LEU A 26 -3.03 26.29 -35.52
C LEU A 26 -4.00 26.60 -34.37
N THR A 27 -4.80 27.64 -34.58
CA THR A 27 -5.89 28.08 -33.69
C THR A 27 -7.16 27.29 -33.97
N ALA A 28 -7.85 26.87 -32.91
CA ALA A 28 -9.31 26.84 -32.90
C ALA A 28 -9.80 27.37 -31.54
N ASN A 29 -10.47 28.52 -31.60
CA ASN A 29 -11.13 29.22 -30.51
C ASN A 29 -12.31 28.41 -29.97
N ILE A 30 -12.31 28.06 -28.68
CA ILE A 30 -13.54 28.05 -27.86
C ILE A 30 -13.18 28.63 -26.48
N ALA A 31 -14.01 29.57 -26.04
CA ALA A 31 -13.80 30.46 -24.91
C ALA A 31 -13.87 29.77 -23.53
N VAL A 32 -12.99 30.20 -22.62
CA VAL A 32 -13.05 29.99 -21.16
C VAL A 32 -13.78 31.17 -20.52
N PRO A 33 -14.43 31.02 -19.35
CA PRO A 33 -13.70 31.15 -18.08
C PRO A 33 -14.18 30.10 -17.06
N SER A 34 -13.31 29.36 -16.38
CA SER A 34 -12.57 29.86 -15.21
C SER A 34 -11.51 28.85 -14.80
N LEU A 35 -10.32 29.38 -14.51
CA LEU A 35 -9.14 28.66 -14.01
C LEU A 35 -9.27 28.53 -12.48
N ILE A 36 -9.08 27.33 -11.92
CA ILE A 36 -8.60 27.18 -10.54
C ILE A 36 -7.38 26.26 -10.59
N LEU A 37 -6.22 26.91 -10.48
CA LEU A 37 -4.90 26.32 -10.27
C LEU A 37 -4.70 26.27 -8.74
N VAL A 38 -4.55 25.08 -8.16
CA VAL A 38 -4.14 24.92 -6.75
C VAL A 38 -2.64 24.63 -6.72
N LEU A 39 -1.85 25.67 -6.46
CA LEU A 39 -0.47 25.55 -6.01
C LEU A 39 -0.46 25.76 -4.49
N VAL A 40 0.04 24.78 -3.73
CA VAL A 40 0.28 24.93 -2.29
C VAL A 40 1.78 25.15 -2.07
N PRO A 41 2.24 26.38 -1.81
CA PRO A 41 3.47 26.61 -1.09
C PRO A 41 3.16 26.94 0.37
N TYR A 42 3.56 26.07 1.29
CA TYR A 42 3.65 26.39 2.71
C TYR A 42 4.75 27.45 2.90
N MET A 43 4.35 28.72 3.08
CA MET A 43 5.23 29.78 3.56
C MET A 43 4.95 30.10 5.03
N VAL A 44 6.05 30.12 5.80
CA VAL A 44 6.21 30.60 7.17
C VAL A 44 5.61 32.01 7.33
N PRO A 45 4.88 32.32 8.42
CA PRO A 45 4.29 33.65 8.58
C PRO A 45 5.37 34.70 8.94
N PRO A 46 5.42 35.86 8.25
CA PRO A 46 6.27 36.96 8.67
C PRO A 46 5.62 37.76 9.80
N VAL A 47 6.42 38.03 10.83
CA VAL A 47 6.16 39.02 11.87
C VAL A 47 6.56 40.39 11.31
N VAL A 48 5.60 41.26 10.95
CA VAL A 48 5.84 42.71 10.84
C VAL A 48 4.56 43.49 11.17
N GLY A 49 4.72 44.48 12.05
CA GLY A 49 3.66 45.30 12.61
C GLY A 49 3.01 46.29 11.66
N TYR A 50 1.77 46.64 11.99
CA TYR A 50 1.02 47.72 11.38
C TYR A 50 1.21 49.01 12.19
N ALA A 51 2.03 49.93 11.70
CA ALA A 51 1.89 51.35 11.99
C ALA A 51 1.06 51.97 10.86
N ALA A 52 -0.17 52.34 11.16
CA ALA A 52 -1.14 52.89 10.22
C ALA A 52 -0.91 54.39 9.99
N LEU A 53 -1.03 54.83 8.73
CA LEU A 53 -1.32 56.21 8.35
C LEU A 53 -2.55 56.21 7.45
N LEU A 54 -3.42 57.21 7.68
CA LEU A 54 -4.62 57.62 6.95
C LEU A 54 -5.96 57.01 7.40
N GLY A 55 -6.61 57.74 8.31
CA GLY A 55 -7.82 58.48 7.91
C GLY A 55 -9.11 57.71 7.70
N SER A 56 -9.66 57.09 8.74
CA SER A 56 -11.11 56.92 8.86
C SER A 56 -11.50 56.71 10.32
N ARG A 57 -12.20 57.70 10.89
CA ARG A 57 -12.81 57.60 12.23
C ARG A 57 -14.03 56.69 12.15
N LYS A 58 -13.82 55.38 12.34
CA LYS A 58 -14.87 54.48 12.83
C LYS A 58 -14.41 53.92 14.17
N PRO A 59 -15.27 53.91 15.21
CA PRO A 59 -14.89 53.38 16.51
C PRO A 59 -14.55 51.89 16.36
N LEU A 60 -13.34 51.51 16.79
CA LEU A 60 -12.93 50.12 16.90
C LEU A 60 -13.94 49.34 17.74
N PRO A 61 -14.34 48.12 17.34
CA PRO A 61 -15.20 47.31 18.17
C PRO A 61 -14.49 47.01 19.49
N HIS A 62 -15.28 47.05 20.55
CA HIS A 62 -14.94 46.87 21.95
C HIS A 62 -13.83 45.83 22.22
N ARG A 63 -12.97 46.15 23.20
CA ARG A 63 -11.88 45.35 23.80
C ARG A 63 -12.18 43.85 24.02
N ARG A 64 -13.46 43.45 24.07
CA ARG A 64 -13.92 42.07 24.26
C ARG A 64 -13.70 41.14 23.05
N HIS A 65 -13.57 41.65 21.82
CA HIS A 65 -13.38 40.78 20.65
C HIS A 65 -11.94 40.30 20.44
N VAL A 66 -10.94 41.03 20.94
CA VAL A 66 -9.53 40.64 20.83
C VAL A 66 -9.17 39.57 21.89
N GLU A 67 -9.74 39.68 23.09
CA GLU A 67 -9.54 38.68 24.16
C GLU A 67 -10.10 37.29 23.78
N HIS A 68 -11.22 37.25 23.05
CA HIS A 68 -11.86 36.00 22.62
C HIS A 68 -11.04 35.24 21.55
N ILE A 69 -10.37 35.97 20.65
CA ILE A 69 -9.51 35.35 19.62
C ILE A 69 -8.23 34.79 20.27
N ILE A 70 -7.62 35.52 21.22
CA ILE A 70 -6.41 35.08 21.93
C ILE A 70 -6.69 33.85 22.83
N THR A 71 -7.84 33.82 23.52
CA THR A 71 -8.22 32.65 24.35
C THR A 71 -8.62 31.41 23.53
N HIS A 72 -9.24 31.59 22.35
CA HIS A 72 -9.55 30.46 21.47
C HIS A 72 -8.30 29.85 20.85
N THR A 73 -7.29 30.66 20.49
CA THR A 73 -6.00 30.15 20.02
C THR A 73 -5.24 29.38 21.11
N HIS A 74 -5.31 29.82 22.37
CA HIS A 74 -4.60 29.17 23.48
C HIS A 74 -5.25 27.83 23.91
N THR A 75 -6.57 27.71 23.78
CA THR A 75 -7.34 26.49 24.08
C THR A 75 -7.20 25.44 22.98
N LEU A 76 -7.13 25.86 21.71
CA LEU A 76 -6.86 24.94 20.59
C LEU A 76 -5.39 24.48 20.58
N LEU A 77 -4.44 25.35 20.94
CA LEU A 77 -3.03 24.97 21.09
C LEU A 77 -2.80 24.01 22.27
N SER A 78 -3.50 24.16 23.40
CA SER A 78 -3.38 23.21 24.53
C SER A 78 -3.93 21.82 24.18
N SER A 79 -4.99 21.75 23.36
CA SER A 79 -5.53 20.49 22.83
C SER A 79 -4.58 19.79 21.84
N ILE A 80 -3.73 20.54 21.13
CA ILE A 80 -2.72 19.98 20.21
C ILE A 80 -1.46 19.53 20.98
N MET A 81 -1.27 20.00 22.22
CA MET A 81 -0.04 19.76 22.99
C MET A 81 -0.16 18.79 24.18
N ASN A 82 -1.35 18.25 24.48
CA ASN A 82 -1.50 17.21 25.51
C ASN A 82 -1.02 15.84 25.01
N LYS A 83 0.28 15.73 24.71
CA LYS A 83 0.94 14.43 24.48
C LYS A 83 0.87 13.62 25.78
N LYS A 84 0.11 12.53 25.77
CA LYS A 84 0.04 11.59 26.89
C LYS A 84 1.22 10.62 26.81
N TRP A 85 2.25 10.88 27.58
CA TRP A 85 3.37 9.94 27.74
C TRP A 85 2.89 8.74 28.55
N GLN A 86 2.98 7.55 27.97
CA GLN A 86 2.65 6.30 28.63
C GLN A 86 3.90 5.44 28.68
N ILE A 87 4.36 5.17 29.90
CA ILE A 87 5.47 4.24 30.14
C ILE A 87 4.86 2.87 30.35
N LEU A 88 5.27 1.90 29.53
CA LEU A 88 4.82 0.51 29.66
C LEU A 88 5.45 -0.15 30.89
N PRO A 89 4.78 -1.16 31.50
CA PRO A 89 5.30 -1.86 32.66
C PRO A 89 6.68 -2.48 32.40
N LYS A 90 7.55 -2.42 33.41
CA LYS A 90 8.88 -3.03 33.35
C LYS A 90 8.78 -4.56 33.29
N ILE A 91 9.67 -5.18 32.53
CA ILE A 91 9.81 -6.64 32.52
C ILE A 91 10.21 -7.18 33.89
N SER A 92 9.75 -8.40 34.20
CA SER A 92 10.10 -9.07 35.44
C SER A 92 11.58 -9.49 35.45
N GLN A 93 12.18 -9.58 36.63
CA GLN A 93 13.54 -10.09 36.81
C GLN A 93 13.67 -11.52 36.26
N LYS A 94 12.67 -12.37 36.49
CA LYS A 94 12.62 -13.74 35.96
C LYS A 94 12.71 -13.77 34.43
N PHE A 95 12.02 -12.87 33.74
CA PHE A 95 12.08 -12.80 32.27
C PHE A 95 13.45 -12.32 31.79
N ARG A 96 14.05 -11.35 32.49
CA ARG A 96 15.40 -10.86 32.18
C ARG A 96 16.44 -11.97 32.28
N GLU A 97 16.36 -12.80 33.31
CA GLU A 97 17.28 -13.90 33.56
C GLU A 97 17.17 -15.04 32.52
N GLN A 98 16.08 -15.11 31.76
CA GLN A 98 15.91 -16.11 30.70
C GLN A 98 16.78 -15.84 29.46
N PHE A 99 17.17 -14.58 29.24
CA PHE A 99 17.87 -14.14 28.04
C PHE A 99 19.06 -13.22 28.40
N PRO A 100 20.03 -13.70 29.20
CA PRO A 100 21.13 -12.88 29.72
C PRO A 100 22.03 -12.29 28.63
N GLU A 101 22.00 -12.86 27.42
CA GLU A 101 22.73 -12.40 26.24
C GLU A 101 22.11 -11.18 25.56
N ILE A 102 20.84 -10.87 25.83
CA ILE A 102 20.12 -9.76 25.20
C ILE A 102 20.11 -8.54 26.13
N PRO A 103 20.52 -7.35 25.67
CA PRO A 103 20.47 -6.14 26.48
C PRO A 103 19.06 -5.86 27.03
N GLU A 104 18.96 -5.45 28.31
CA GLU A 104 17.68 -5.26 29.02
C GLU A 104 16.68 -4.36 28.26
N VAL A 105 17.18 -3.29 27.64
CA VAL A 105 16.34 -2.37 26.85
C VAL A 105 15.71 -3.07 25.64
N VAL A 106 16.44 -3.98 25.00
CA VAL A 106 15.94 -4.77 23.86
C VAL A 106 14.92 -5.78 24.36
N LEU A 107 15.18 -6.48 25.47
CA LEU A 107 14.20 -7.39 26.09
C LEU A 107 12.90 -6.68 26.47
N GLN A 108 12.97 -5.46 27.02
CA GLN A 108 11.79 -4.67 27.32
C GLN A 108 10.98 -4.39 26.04
N LEU A 109 11.65 -4.04 24.95
CA LEU A 109 11.01 -3.76 23.65
C LEU A 109 10.42 -5.02 23.00
N LEU A 110 11.04 -6.19 23.17
CA LEU A 110 10.54 -7.48 22.69
C LEU A 110 9.30 -7.92 23.49
N HIS A 111 9.37 -7.83 24.81
CA HIS A 111 8.24 -8.13 25.70
C HIS A 111 7.05 -7.20 25.41
N ASN A 112 7.29 -5.91 25.17
CA ASN A 112 6.25 -4.95 24.79
C ASN A 112 5.57 -5.29 23.45
N ARG A 113 6.24 -6.04 22.56
CA ARG A 113 5.67 -6.59 21.32
C ARG A 113 4.95 -7.93 21.53
N GLY A 114 4.98 -8.49 22.74
CA GLY A 114 4.41 -9.79 23.07
C GLY A 114 5.31 -10.98 22.70
N LEU A 115 6.59 -10.73 22.39
CA LEU A 115 7.58 -11.77 22.10
C LEU A 115 8.23 -12.20 23.41
N ILE A 116 7.84 -13.37 23.92
CA ILE A 116 8.21 -13.83 25.26
C ILE A 116 8.90 -15.21 25.27
N GLY A 117 8.94 -15.90 24.13
CA GLY A 117 9.64 -17.17 23.98
C GLY A 117 10.90 -17.05 23.14
N GLN A 118 11.89 -17.92 23.41
CA GLN A 118 13.14 -17.98 22.66
C GLN A 118 12.92 -18.02 21.14
N THR A 119 12.11 -18.97 20.66
CA THR A 119 11.79 -19.10 19.22
C THR A 119 11.19 -17.83 18.62
N GLN A 120 10.28 -17.15 19.35
CA GLN A 120 9.65 -15.92 18.86
C GLN A 120 10.64 -14.75 18.78
N ILE A 121 11.61 -14.72 19.70
CA ILE A 121 12.66 -13.71 19.73
C ILE A 121 13.67 -13.96 18.62
N ASP A 122 14.09 -15.22 18.44
CA ASP A 122 15.02 -15.63 17.40
C ASP A 122 14.45 -15.37 16.01
N GLU A 123 13.20 -15.80 15.74
CA GLU A 123 12.50 -15.56 14.48
C GLU A 123 12.36 -14.06 14.18
N PHE A 124 12.11 -13.23 15.21
CA PHE A 124 11.96 -11.78 15.02
C PHE A 124 13.29 -11.05 14.78
N LEU A 125 14.35 -11.43 15.50
CA LEU A 125 15.66 -10.77 15.40
C LEU A 125 16.51 -11.30 14.25
N ASN A 126 16.39 -12.59 13.95
CA ASN A 126 17.20 -13.32 12.97
C ASN A 126 16.32 -14.28 12.15
N PRO A 127 15.35 -13.76 11.36
CA PRO A 127 14.49 -14.62 10.54
C PRO A 127 15.32 -15.38 9.50
N ASP A 128 15.09 -16.68 9.41
CA ASP A 128 15.58 -17.54 8.35
C ASP A 128 14.42 -17.89 7.40
N TYR A 129 14.39 -17.23 6.25
CA TYR A 129 13.32 -17.42 5.26
C TYR A 129 13.23 -18.84 4.66
N SER A 130 14.19 -19.73 4.94
CA SER A 130 14.07 -21.14 4.57
C SER A 130 13.15 -21.95 5.50
N GLN A 131 12.93 -21.47 6.73
CA GLN A 131 12.16 -22.15 7.77
C GLN A 131 11.04 -21.28 8.37
N ASP A 132 11.26 -19.97 8.48
CA ASP A 132 10.38 -19.01 9.15
C ASP A 132 9.33 -18.40 8.21
N VAL A 133 9.04 -19.11 7.11
CA VAL A 133 7.98 -18.76 6.17
C VAL A 133 6.79 -19.70 6.36
N HIS A 134 5.60 -19.10 6.41
CA HIS A 134 4.38 -19.90 6.45
C HIS A 134 4.17 -20.64 5.13
N ASN A 135 3.59 -21.84 5.22
CA ASN A 135 3.18 -22.61 4.05
C ASN A 135 2.18 -21.79 3.22
N PRO A 136 2.48 -21.46 1.94
CA PRO A 136 1.58 -20.69 1.08
C PRO A 136 0.21 -21.36 0.86
N GLY A 137 0.12 -22.69 1.02
CA GLY A 137 -1.12 -23.46 0.98
C GLY A 137 -2.12 -23.10 2.08
N LEU A 138 -1.73 -22.30 3.07
CA LEU A 138 -2.64 -21.73 4.07
C LEU A 138 -3.56 -20.65 3.48
N PHE A 139 -3.19 -20.03 2.36
CA PHE A 139 -4.08 -19.11 1.65
C PHE A 139 -5.26 -19.86 1.04
N ARG A 140 -6.46 -19.29 1.22
CA ARG A 140 -7.68 -19.87 0.65
C ARG A 140 -7.55 -19.96 -0.87
N ASN A 141 -7.87 -21.12 -1.42
CA ASN A 141 -7.83 -21.40 -2.86
C ASN A 141 -6.42 -21.33 -3.50
N MET A 142 -5.33 -21.32 -2.72
CA MET A 142 -3.97 -21.26 -3.29
C MET A 142 -3.73 -22.34 -4.35
N SER A 143 -4.09 -23.60 -4.05
CA SER A 143 -3.94 -24.70 -5.02
C SER A 143 -4.72 -24.47 -6.32
N LYS A 144 -5.92 -23.89 -6.25
CA LYS A 144 -6.74 -23.57 -7.43
C LYS A 144 -6.14 -22.45 -8.26
N ALA A 145 -5.59 -21.42 -7.61
CA ALA A 145 -4.92 -20.32 -8.28
C ALA A 145 -3.68 -20.82 -9.03
N VAL A 146 -2.85 -21.64 -8.39
CA VAL A 146 -1.66 -22.26 -8.99
C VAL A 146 -2.05 -23.13 -10.19
N GLU A 147 -3.03 -24.03 -10.03
CA GLU A 147 -3.52 -24.87 -11.13
C GLU A 147 -4.00 -24.03 -12.32
N ARG A 148 -4.76 -22.97 -12.06
CA ARG A 148 -5.27 -22.09 -13.13
C ARG A 148 -4.15 -21.35 -13.87
N ILE A 149 -3.11 -20.92 -13.16
CA ILE A 149 -1.93 -20.28 -13.75
C ILE A 149 -1.20 -21.27 -14.67
N PHE A 150 -0.94 -22.50 -14.22
CA PHE A 150 -0.31 -23.51 -15.06
C PHE A 150 -1.15 -23.84 -16.31
N GLN A 151 -2.48 -23.94 -16.17
CA GLN A 151 -3.36 -24.11 -17.33
C GLN A 151 -3.25 -22.95 -18.34
N ALA A 152 -3.14 -21.70 -17.87
CA ALA A 152 -2.93 -20.56 -18.77
C ALA A 152 -1.61 -20.67 -19.54
N ILE A 153 -0.54 -21.04 -18.83
CA ILE A 153 0.80 -21.21 -19.42
C ILE A 153 0.78 -22.32 -20.48
N GLU A 154 0.24 -23.49 -20.15
CA GLU A 154 0.15 -24.64 -21.06
C GLU A 154 -0.66 -24.33 -22.32
N LYS A 155 -1.76 -23.59 -22.18
CA LYS A 155 -2.62 -23.19 -23.28
C LYS A 155 -2.13 -21.97 -24.07
N ASN A 156 -0.99 -21.38 -23.68
CA ASN A 156 -0.49 -20.11 -24.22
C ASN A 156 -1.55 -18.99 -24.18
N GLU A 157 -2.33 -18.95 -23.11
CA GLU A 157 -3.32 -17.90 -22.85
C GLU A 157 -2.63 -16.56 -22.55
N LEU A 158 -3.24 -15.45 -22.94
CA LEU A 158 -2.80 -14.12 -22.51
C LEU A 158 -3.14 -13.93 -21.02
N ILE A 159 -2.08 -13.80 -20.22
CA ILE A 159 -2.15 -13.49 -18.79
C ILE A 159 -1.82 -12.01 -18.60
N ILE A 160 -2.69 -11.26 -17.93
CA ILE A 160 -2.42 -9.86 -17.56
C ILE A 160 -2.33 -9.74 -16.05
N ILE A 161 -1.24 -9.15 -15.58
CA ILE A 161 -1.06 -8.81 -14.16
C ILE A 161 -1.54 -7.38 -13.95
N HIS A 162 -2.51 -7.19 -13.07
CA HIS A 162 -3.00 -5.86 -12.68
C HIS A 162 -2.45 -5.51 -11.30
N GLY A 163 -1.48 -4.61 -11.24
CA GLY A 163 -0.96 -4.08 -9.98
C GLY A 163 -1.69 -2.83 -9.50
N ASP A 164 -1.44 -2.42 -8.26
CA ASP A 164 -1.71 -1.06 -7.81
C ASP A 164 -0.56 -0.11 -8.17
N TYR A 165 -0.81 1.20 -8.14
CA TYR A 165 0.17 2.23 -8.52
C TYR A 165 1.23 2.50 -7.46
N ASP A 166 1.07 1.97 -6.24
CA ASP A 166 1.98 2.23 -5.13
C ASP A 166 3.18 1.26 -5.10
N ALA A 167 4.04 1.40 -4.08
CA ALA A 167 5.25 0.59 -4.01
C ALA A 167 4.98 -0.91 -3.86
N ASP A 168 3.92 -1.31 -3.15
CA ASP A 168 3.60 -2.73 -2.95
C ASP A 168 3.02 -3.30 -4.24
N GLY A 169 2.02 -2.63 -4.83
CA GLY A 169 1.42 -3.02 -6.10
C GLY A 169 2.41 -3.14 -7.25
N VAL A 170 3.28 -2.15 -7.44
CA VAL A 170 4.30 -2.17 -8.52
C VAL A 170 5.31 -3.27 -8.30
N CYS A 171 5.82 -3.45 -7.08
CA CYS A 171 6.78 -4.51 -6.78
C CYS A 171 6.17 -5.90 -6.94
N ALA A 172 4.93 -6.10 -6.48
CA ALA A 172 4.20 -7.35 -6.64
C ALA A 172 4.00 -7.70 -8.11
N ALA A 173 3.64 -6.71 -8.95
CA ALA A 173 3.47 -6.90 -10.38
C ALA A 173 4.78 -7.35 -11.05
N VAL A 174 5.92 -6.74 -10.69
CA VAL A 174 7.24 -7.13 -11.21
C VAL A 174 7.64 -8.54 -10.77
N ILE A 175 7.39 -8.91 -9.50
CA ILE A 175 7.66 -10.25 -8.98
C ILE A 175 6.84 -11.28 -9.74
N LEU A 176 5.53 -11.06 -9.90
CA LEU A 176 4.65 -11.97 -10.64
C LEU A 176 5.08 -12.08 -12.10
N TYR A 177 5.33 -10.97 -12.77
CA TYR A 177 5.72 -10.97 -14.18
C TYR A 177 7.01 -11.76 -14.40
N SER A 178 8.03 -11.49 -13.57
CA SER A 178 9.33 -12.16 -13.66
C SER A 178 9.19 -13.66 -13.37
N THR A 179 8.40 -14.03 -12.36
CA THR A 179 8.16 -15.43 -11.98
C THR A 179 7.41 -16.19 -13.09
N LEU A 180 6.33 -15.63 -13.62
CA LEU A 180 5.54 -16.28 -14.66
C LEU A 180 6.33 -16.43 -15.97
N LYS A 181 7.15 -15.43 -16.29
CA LYS A 181 8.05 -15.49 -17.45
C LYS A 181 9.07 -16.62 -17.30
N GLU A 182 9.68 -16.77 -16.13
CA GLU A 182 10.61 -17.87 -15.83
C GLU A 182 9.92 -19.24 -15.87
N LEU A 183 8.65 -19.31 -15.45
CA LEU A 183 7.81 -20.51 -15.54
C LEU A 183 7.33 -20.83 -16.98
N GLY A 184 7.71 -20.03 -17.98
CA GLY A 184 7.47 -20.32 -19.40
C GLY A 184 6.24 -19.66 -20.00
N ALA A 185 5.59 -18.71 -19.31
CA ALA A 185 4.50 -17.94 -19.87
C ALA A 185 4.99 -17.05 -21.03
N LYS A 186 4.44 -17.24 -22.23
CA LYS A 186 4.85 -16.52 -23.46
C LYS A 186 4.03 -15.26 -23.75
N HIS A 187 2.77 -15.25 -23.33
CA HIS A 187 1.84 -14.13 -23.53
C HIS A 187 1.52 -13.51 -22.16
N LEU A 188 2.32 -12.54 -21.79
CA LEU A 188 2.25 -11.82 -20.52
C LEU A 188 2.22 -10.32 -20.76
N ASP A 189 1.36 -9.62 -20.03
CA ASP A 189 1.38 -8.17 -19.95
C ASP A 189 1.13 -7.68 -18.52
N VAL A 190 1.39 -6.42 -18.26
CA VAL A 190 1.18 -5.75 -16.97
C VAL A 190 0.35 -4.50 -17.17
N PHE A 191 -0.66 -4.32 -16.34
CA PHE A 191 -1.44 -3.10 -16.23
C PHE A 191 -1.21 -2.48 -14.85
N LEU A 192 -0.86 -1.19 -14.83
CA LEU A 192 -0.78 -0.38 -13.63
C LEU A 192 -1.69 0.84 -13.84
N PRO A 193 -2.65 1.09 -12.94
CA PRO A 193 -3.60 2.17 -13.12
C PRO A 193 -2.94 3.54 -12.95
N ASP A 194 -3.46 4.55 -13.64
CA ASP A 194 -3.16 5.95 -13.31
C ASP A 194 -4.00 6.38 -12.10
N ARG A 195 -3.32 6.73 -11.00
CA ARG A 195 -3.97 7.11 -9.74
C ARG A 195 -4.97 8.25 -9.89
N GLU A 196 -4.67 9.24 -10.71
CA GLU A 196 -5.46 10.47 -10.82
C GLU A 196 -6.62 10.32 -11.81
N LEU A 197 -6.39 9.57 -12.90
CA LEU A 197 -7.38 9.40 -13.96
C LEU A 197 -8.31 8.20 -13.72
N GLU A 198 -7.76 7.08 -13.24
CA GLU A 198 -8.45 5.79 -13.16
C GLU A 198 -8.76 5.39 -11.72
N GLY A 199 -8.06 5.99 -10.74
CA GLY A 199 -8.28 5.79 -9.33
C GLY A 199 -7.64 4.52 -8.77
N TYR A 200 -8.14 4.06 -7.62
CA TYR A 200 -7.66 2.86 -6.94
C TYR A 200 -8.48 1.62 -7.30
N GLY A 201 -7.78 0.50 -7.49
CA GLY A 201 -8.37 -0.81 -7.71
C GLY A 201 -8.78 -1.08 -9.14
N VAL A 202 -9.61 -2.11 -9.31
CA VAL A 202 -10.07 -2.55 -10.62
C VAL A 202 -11.37 -1.82 -10.96
N ASN A 203 -11.34 -0.91 -11.94
CA ASN A 203 -12.54 -0.24 -12.40
C ASN A 203 -13.12 -0.92 -13.67
N LYS A 204 -14.35 -0.53 -14.01
CA LYS A 204 -15.08 -1.11 -15.14
C LYS A 204 -14.37 -0.90 -16.48
N ASP A 205 -13.91 0.31 -16.75
CA ASP A 205 -13.30 0.69 -18.03
C ASP A 205 -11.98 -0.07 -18.23
N THR A 206 -11.19 -0.22 -17.16
CA THR A 206 -9.99 -1.05 -17.13
C THR A 206 -10.32 -2.50 -17.45
N ILE A 207 -11.34 -3.11 -16.82
CA ILE A 207 -11.71 -4.49 -17.15
C ILE A 207 -12.17 -4.63 -18.59
N GLU A 208 -12.97 -3.70 -19.11
CA GLU A 208 -13.39 -3.72 -20.51
C GLU A 208 -12.18 -3.64 -21.46
N LEU A 209 -11.20 -2.81 -21.14
CA LEU A 209 -9.92 -2.72 -21.86
C LEU A 209 -9.15 -4.06 -21.83
N LEU A 210 -9.02 -4.68 -20.66
CA LEU A 210 -8.29 -5.95 -20.51
C LEU A 210 -9.02 -7.11 -21.21
N ILE A 211 -10.36 -7.12 -21.22
CA ILE A 211 -11.13 -8.08 -22.01
C ILE A 211 -10.89 -7.85 -23.50
N ALA A 212 -10.93 -6.59 -23.96
CA ALA A 212 -10.75 -6.23 -25.36
C ALA A 212 -9.34 -6.55 -25.89
N SER A 213 -8.31 -6.55 -25.04
CA SER A 213 -6.96 -6.97 -25.41
C SER A 213 -6.81 -8.49 -25.62
N GLY A 214 -7.85 -9.27 -25.29
CA GLY A 214 -7.88 -10.71 -25.45
C GLY A 214 -7.39 -11.50 -24.25
N ALA A 215 -7.32 -10.88 -23.06
CA ALA A 215 -6.93 -11.57 -21.84
C ALA A 215 -7.81 -12.80 -21.58
N LYS A 216 -7.21 -13.87 -21.08
CA LYS A 216 -7.92 -15.08 -20.61
C LYS A 216 -7.77 -15.29 -19.12
N LEU A 217 -6.70 -14.74 -18.54
CA LEU A 217 -6.46 -14.73 -17.12
C LEU A 217 -5.99 -13.34 -16.70
N ILE A 218 -6.66 -12.76 -15.70
CA ILE A 218 -6.23 -11.54 -15.01
C ILE A 218 -5.79 -11.94 -13.60
N ILE A 219 -4.61 -11.49 -13.19
CA ILE A 219 -4.10 -11.69 -11.83
C ILE A 219 -3.94 -10.32 -11.20
N THR A 220 -4.76 -9.99 -10.20
CA THR A 220 -4.61 -8.73 -9.47
C THR A 220 -3.61 -8.90 -8.33
N CYS A 221 -2.78 -7.89 -8.10
CA CYS A 221 -1.89 -7.80 -6.95
C CYS A 221 -2.04 -6.44 -6.27
N ASP A 222 -2.18 -6.50 -4.95
CA ASP A 222 -2.43 -5.35 -4.07
C ASP A 222 -3.76 -4.61 -4.35
N CYS A 223 -4.68 -5.26 -5.06
CA CYS A 223 -5.99 -4.70 -5.33
C CYS A 223 -7.03 -5.76 -5.70
N GLY A 224 -8.30 -5.36 -5.81
CA GLY A 224 -9.38 -6.18 -6.35
C GLY A 224 -10.32 -6.81 -5.31
N ILE A 225 -9.98 -6.80 -4.01
CA ILE A 225 -10.78 -7.50 -2.98
C ILE A 225 -12.20 -6.96 -2.81
N SER A 226 -12.43 -5.71 -3.22
CA SER A 226 -13.73 -5.02 -3.16
C SER A 226 -14.43 -4.89 -4.53
N ASN A 227 -13.80 -5.34 -5.62
CA ASN A 227 -14.24 -5.09 -7.00
C ASN A 227 -15.08 -6.25 -7.57
N LYS A 228 -16.14 -6.62 -6.84
CA LYS A 228 -16.96 -7.78 -7.19
C LYS A 228 -17.63 -7.63 -8.55
N ALA A 229 -18.14 -6.43 -8.87
CA ALA A 229 -18.87 -6.20 -10.12
C ALA A 229 -17.95 -6.35 -11.35
N GLU A 230 -16.71 -5.90 -11.20
CA GLU A 230 -15.68 -5.95 -12.24
C GLU A 230 -15.19 -7.39 -12.46
N VAL A 231 -15.04 -8.17 -11.39
CA VAL A 231 -14.75 -9.61 -11.49
C VAL A 231 -15.91 -10.35 -12.19
N GLU A 232 -17.16 -10.05 -11.86
CA GLU A 232 -18.32 -10.64 -12.53
C GLU A 232 -18.39 -10.27 -14.01
N LEU A 233 -17.97 -9.04 -14.37
CA LEU A 233 -17.89 -8.59 -15.76
C LEU A 233 -16.84 -9.38 -16.55
N ALA A 234 -15.65 -9.58 -15.99
CA ALA A 234 -14.61 -10.42 -16.59
C ALA A 234 -15.10 -11.86 -16.81
N GLN A 235 -15.71 -12.46 -15.79
CA GLN A 235 -16.23 -13.83 -15.86
C GLN A 235 -17.32 -14.01 -16.92
N LYS A 236 -18.24 -13.05 -17.06
CA LYS A 236 -19.27 -13.06 -18.12
C LYS A 236 -18.67 -13.05 -19.52
N ASN A 237 -17.44 -12.55 -19.67
CA ASN A 237 -16.71 -12.51 -20.93
C ASN A 237 -15.67 -13.63 -21.07
N ASN A 238 -15.79 -14.70 -20.26
CA ASN A 238 -14.87 -15.85 -20.24
C ASN A 238 -13.41 -15.47 -19.95
N VAL A 239 -13.22 -14.50 -19.05
CA VAL A 239 -11.91 -14.13 -18.49
C VAL A 239 -11.90 -14.51 -17.01
N ASP A 240 -10.95 -15.35 -16.62
CA ASP A 240 -10.78 -15.73 -15.23
C ASP A 240 -10.01 -14.65 -14.47
N VAL A 241 -10.34 -14.46 -13.19
CA VAL A 241 -9.67 -13.49 -12.32
C VAL A 241 -9.16 -14.16 -11.04
N ILE A 242 -7.86 -14.02 -10.78
CA ILE A 242 -7.24 -14.39 -9.50
C ILE A 242 -6.95 -13.09 -8.74
N ILE A 243 -7.51 -12.96 -7.53
CA ILE A 243 -7.28 -11.80 -6.67
C ILE A 243 -6.23 -12.12 -5.61
N THR A 244 -5.15 -11.34 -5.58
CA THR A 244 -4.19 -11.32 -4.47
C THR A 244 -4.16 -9.93 -3.85
N ASP A 245 -4.69 -9.81 -2.63
CA ASP A 245 -4.92 -8.52 -1.99
C ASP A 245 -4.95 -8.70 -0.46
N HIS A 246 -4.43 -7.71 0.26
CA HIS A 246 -4.33 -7.67 1.71
C HIS A 246 -5.15 -6.53 2.35
N HIS A 247 -5.85 -5.73 1.52
CA HIS A 247 -6.71 -4.66 1.97
C HIS A 247 -7.91 -5.15 2.79
N THR A 248 -8.50 -4.23 3.55
CA THR A 248 -9.66 -4.54 4.36
C THR A 248 -10.87 -4.81 3.47
N THR A 249 -11.46 -6.00 3.60
CA THR A 249 -12.76 -6.30 3.00
C THR A 249 -13.84 -5.45 3.65
N THR A 250 -14.61 -4.71 2.86
CA THR A 250 -15.93 -4.26 3.30
C THR A 250 -16.83 -5.49 3.41
N CYS A 251 -16.90 -6.05 4.62
CA CYS A 251 -17.90 -7.07 4.90
C CYS A 251 -19.26 -6.39 4.82
N PHE A 252 -20.06 -6.69 3.80
CA PHE A 252 -21.50 -6.43 3.80
C PHE A 252 -22.17 -7.37 4.82
N CYS A 253 -21.84 -7.22 6.10
CA CYS A 253 -22.58 -7.85 7.19
C CYS A 253 -23.74 -6.93 7.62
N ASN A 254 -24.64 -6.63 6.67
CA ASN A 254 -26.01 -6.19 6.97
C ASN A 254 -27.03 -7.30 6.71
N TYR A 255 -26.61 -8.56 6.80
CA TYR A 255 -27.54 -9.63 7.18
C TYR A 255 -27.50 -9.75 8.70
N PRO A 256 -28.64 -9.64 9.41
CA PRO A 256 -28.68 -9.85 10.84
C PRO A 256 -28.38 -11.33 11.10
N SER A 257 -27.12 -11.65 11.35
CA SER A 257 -26.76 -12.96 11.87
C SER A 257 -27.15 -12.97 13.34
N LYS A 258 -27.91 -14.00 13.76
CA LYS A 258 -28.37 -14.18 15.15
C LYS A 258 -27.22 -14.46 16.15
N ASN A 259 -25.96 -14.24 15.80
CA ASN A 259 -24.85 -14.51 16.69
C ASN A 259 -23.62 -13.59 16.45
N PRO A 260 -23.49 -12.50 17.21
CA PRO A 260 -22.47 -11.45 16.99
C PRO A 260 -21.02 -11.89 17.27
N GLU A 261 -20.79 -13.01 17.97
CA GLU A 261 -19.44 -13.47 18.32
C GLU A 261 -18.67 -14.09 17.14
N ARG A 262 -19.35 -14.50 16.06
CA ARG A 262 -18.69 -15.14 14.90
C ARG A 262 -17.97 -14.18 13.96
N ASN A 263 -18.24 -12.87 14.02
CA ASN A 263 -17.64 -11.90 13.09
C ASN A 263 -16.27 -11.39 13.56
N LEU A 264 -16.02 -11.32 14.87
CA LEU A 264 -14.73 -10.85 15.42
C LEU A 264 -13.59 -11.86 15.28
N SER A 265 -13.90 -13.15 15.14
CA SER A 265 -12.89 -14.20 14.98
C SER A 265 -12.28 -14.26 13.59
N ARG A 266 -12.99 -13.79 12.54
CA ARG A 266 -12.53 -13.87 11.13
C ARG A 266 -11.48 -12.84 10.74
N GLN A 267 -11.48 -11.64 11.32
CA GLN A 267 -10.44 -10.64 11.07
C GLN A 267 -9.17 -10.87 11.92
N ARG A 268 -9.28 -11.59 13.05
CA ARG A 268 -8.15 -11.83 13.97
C ARG A 268 -7.34 -13.07 13.62
N THR A 269 -7.84 -13.97 12.76
CA THR A 269 -7.23 -15.29 12.52
C THR A 269 -5.89 -15.28 11.81
N PHE A 270 -5.50 -14.21 11.10
CA PHE A 270 -4.15 -14.14 10.51
C PHE A 270 -3.09 -13.57 11.46
N ARG A 271 -3.50 -12.90 12.55
CA ARG A 271 -2.56 -12.19 13.44
C ARG A 271 -2.21 -12.93 14.74
N ARG A 272 -2.82 -14.10 15.03
CA ARG A 272 -2.69 -14.77 16.34
C ARG A 272 -2.90 -16.31 16.34
N ARG A 273 -2.10 -17.08 15.60
CA ARG A 273 -1.96 -18.52 15.91
C ARG A 273 -0.51 -18.99 15.91
N SER A 274 0.28 -18.38 16.80
CA SER A 274 1.42 -19.07 17.45
C SER A 274 0.85 -19.91 18.60
N GLY A 275 0.67 -21.21 18.39
CA GLY A 275 0.14 -22.11 19.41
C GLY A 275 -0.25 -23.47 18.84
N PHE A 276 0.71 -24.38 18.83
CA PHE A 276 0.57 -25.78 18.44
C PHE A 276 -0.42 -26.53 19.35
N GLN A 277 -1.24 -27.43 18.77
CA GLN A 277 -1.58 -28.70 19.38
C GLN A 277 -2.06 -29.69 18.30
N THR A 278 -1.34 -30.81 18.21
CA THR A 278 -1.62 -32.00 17.41
C THR A 278 -2.85 -32.74 17.95
N GLY A 279 -3.74 -33.21 17.07
CA GLY A 279 -4.83 -34.10 17.48
C GLY A 279 -5.81 -34.41 16.35
N ALA A 280 -5.67 -35.61 15.79
CA ALA A 280 -6.60 -36.45 15.03
C ALA A 280 -8.01 -35.91 14.67
N GLY A 281 -8.42 -36.13 13.41
CA GLY A 281 -9.84 -36.15 13.07
C GLY A 281 -10.19 -35.81 11.63
N VAL A 282 -10.02 -36.79 10.74
CA VAL A 282 -10.61 -36.83 9.40
C VAL A 282 -12.12 -36.56 9.47
N ASN A 283 -12.64 -35.60 8.69
CA ASN A 283 -13.77 -35.90 7.82
C ASN A 283 -13.94 -34.93 6.64
N LYS A 284 -13.99 -35.53 5.45
CA LYS A 284 -14.39 -34.95 4.17
C LYS A 284 -15.82 -34.42 4.24
N ARG A 285 -16.09 -33.27 3.63
CA ARG A 285 -17.20 -33.07 2.68
C ARG A 285 -17.21 -31.64 2.09
N ILE A 286 -17.06 -31.61 0.76
CA ILE A 286 -17.45 -30.60 -0.25
C ILE A 286 -16.71 -29.25 -0.18
#